data_AF-A0A7X8SI72-F1
#
_entry.id   AF-A0A7X8SI72-F1
#
_cell.length_a   1.000
_cell.length_b   1.000
_cell.length_c   1.000
_cell.angle_alpha   90.00
_cell.angle_beta   90.00
_cell.angle_gamma   90.00
#
_symmetry.space_group_name_H-M   'P 1'
#
loop_
_entity.id
_entity.type
_entity.pdbx_description
1 polymer ?
#
loop_
_entity_poly.entity_id
_entity_poly.type
_entity_poly.pdbx_seq_one_letter_code
_entity_poly.pdbx_strand_id
1 'polypeptide(L)'
;MSIFKRLFGWISAETNSAMDSLEDPIKMTDQGIRDLKKDLDQSLQGLAQVKAISIRTRKEYEQHKQAAGDWERKAVLLLQKAQSGQLDTAEADRLATEALNKKEQAAQAAASHEKMVSQNDSQVAKMEQNVQRLKSQISQWENEAKTLKARAKVSEASSKINKQLASIDSSSTVAMLERMKDKVESQEALAESYGDIADANVSVDEEINKAIGPGSGSSSLALEELKEKMRLGAGSSTEENKATGSDNTDSGQMSELDKLKQQLKND
;
A
#
# COMPACT_ATOMS: atom_id res chain seq x y z
N MET A 1 -26.00 8.08 -24.25
CA MET A 1 -26.13 6.79 -23.55
C MET A 1 -25.23 6.82 -22.33
N SER A 2 -25.75 6.66 -21.11
CA SER A 2 -25.01 6.97 -19.88
C SER A 2 -23.91 5.96 -19.54
N ILE A 3 -22.73 6.43 -19.14
CA ILE A 3 -21.63 5.61 -18.60
C ILE A 3 -22.13 4.79 -17.39
N PHE A 4 -23.00 5.38 -16.56
CA PHE A 4 -23.70 4.71 -15.46
C PHE A 4 -24.44 3.42 -15.87
N LYS A 5 -25.04 3.34 -17.07
CA LYS A 5 -25.66 2.11 -17.57
C LYS A 5 -24.64 1.03 -17.95
N ARG A 6 -23.38 1.38 -18.22
CA ARG A 6 -22.29 0.43 -18.49
C ARG A 6 -21.67 -0.07 -17.19
N LEU A 7 -21.49 0.81 -16.20
CA LEU A 7 -20.97 0.46 -14.87
C LEU A 7 -21.91 -0.45 -14.07
N PHE A 8 -23.23 -0.22 -14.14
CA PHE A 8 -24.22 -0.92 -13.32
C PHE A 8 -25.15 -1.88 -14.08
N GLY A 9 -25.00 -1.98 -15.41
CA GLY A 9 -25.93 -2.73 -16.29
C GLY A 9 -25.94 -4.26 -16.12
N TRP A 10 -25.11 -4.81 -15.24
CA TRP A 10 -24.93 -6.25 -15.00
C TRP A 10 -25.40 -6.70 -13.61
N ILE A 11 -25.78 -5.79 -12.70
CA ILE A 11 -26.24 -6.17 -11.35
C ILE A 11 -27.59 -6.91 -11.39
N SER A 12 -28.39 -6.74 -12.45
CA SER A 12 -29.66 -7.45 -12.67
C SER A 12 -29.53 -8.67 -13.59
N ALA A 13 -28.45 -9.44 -13.47
CA ALA A 13 -28.18 -10.64 -14.28
C ALA A 13 -28.15 -11.92 -13.41
N GLU A 14 -29.32 -12.28 -12.86
CA GLU A 14 -29.52 -13.49 -12.07
C GLU A 14 -29.64 -14.74 -12.97
N THR A 15 -28.52 -15.28 -13.47
CA THR A 15 -28.44 -16.70 -13.92
C THR A 15 -27.02 -17.20 -14.19
N ASN A 16 -26.86 -18.53 -14.26
CA ASN A 16 -25.64 -19.25 -14.59
C ASN A 16 -25.00 -18.87 -15.94
N SER A 17 -23.70 -19.19 -16.06
CA SER A 17 -22.90 -19.30 -17.31
C SER A 17 -22.42 -18.00 -17.99
N ALA A 18 -21.31 -17.43 -17.47
CA ALA A 18 -20.43 -16.56 -18.24
C ALA A 18 -18.98 -16.53 -17.66
N MET A 19 -18.25 -17.65 -17.68
CA MET A 19 -16.93 -17.75 -17.02
C MET A 19 -15.87 -16.79 -17.60
N ASP A 20 -15.83 -16.64 -18.93
CA ASP A 20 -14.76 -15.90 -19.63
C ASP A 20 -15.14 -14.45 -20.00
N SER A 21 -16.36 -14.01 -19.70
CA SER A 21 -16.79 -12.61 -19.89
C SER A 21 -16.54 -11.72 -18.66
N LEU A 22 -16.04 -12.31 -17.57
CA LEU A 22 -15.77 -11.64 -16.30
C LEU A 22 -14.35 -11.07 -16.28
N GLU A 23 -14.09 -10.07 -17.13
CA GLU A 23 -12.88 -9.25 -16.98
C GLU A 23 -12.98 -8.49 -15.65
N ASP A 24 -12.36 -9.06 -14.61
CA ASP A 24 -12.25 -8.59 -13.22
C ASP A 24 -12.97 -7.26 -12.94
N PRO A 25 -14.12 -7.27 -12.22
CA PRO A 25 -14.90 -6.06 -11.93
C PRO A 25 -14.08 -4.91 -11.35
N ILE A 26 -12.98 -5.20 -10.65
CA ILE A 26 -12.03 -4.21 -10.14
C ILE A 26 -11.37 -3.42 -11.28
N LYS A 27 -10.94 -4.11 -12.36
CA LYS A 27 -10.35 -3.48 -13.56
C LYS A 27 -11.38 -2.64 -14.30
N MET A 28 -12.63 -3.11 -14.40
CA MET A 28 -13.72 -2.32 -15.01
C MET A 28 -14.04 -1.06 -14.19
N THR A 29 -14.09 -1.15 -12.85
CA THR A 29 -14.26 0.02 -11.98
C THR A 29 -13.09 1.00 -12.14
N ASP A 30 -11.85 0.51 -12.15
CA ASP A 30 -10.67 1.33 -12.40
C ASP A 30 -10.69 2.01 -13.78
N GLN A 31 -11.20 1.33 -14.83
CA GLN A 31 -11.34 1.94 -16.15
C GLN A 31 -12.41 3.02 -16.14
N GLY A 32 -13.56 2.79 -15.50
CA GLY A 32 -14.60 3.81 -15.32
C GLY A 32 -14.07 5.06 -14.61
N ILE A 33 -13.21 4.90 -13.60
CA ILE A 33 -12.55 6.01 -12.90
C ILE A 33 -11.56 6.74 -13.83
N ARG A 34 -10.78 6.01 -14.65
CA ARG A 34 -9.90 6.62 -15.66
C ARG A 34 -10.68 7.42 -16.71
N ASP A 35 -11.79 6.89 -17.20
CA ASP A 35 -12.66 7.55 -18.17
C ASP A 35 -13.30 8.81 -17.56
N LEU A 36 -13.82 8.73 -16.33
CA LEU A 36 -14.37 9.89 -15.61
C LEU A 36 -13.32 10.99 -15.36
N LYS A 37 -12.05 10.63 -15.12
CA LYS A 37 -10.94 11.62 -15.01
C LYS A 37 -10.65 12.30 -16.35
N LYS A 38 -10.67 11.55 -17.45
CA LYS A 38 -10.54 12.10 -18.81
C LYS A 38 -11.69 13.06 -19.15
N ASP A 39 -12.93 12.69 -18.80
CA ASP A 39 -14.10 13.55 -18.98
C ASP A 39 -14.03 14.81 -18.09
N LEU A 40 -13.46 14.72 -16.89
CA LEU A 40 -13.16 15.85 -16.02
C LEU A 40 -12.11 16.80 -16.65
N ASP A 41 -11.03 16.27 -17.21
CA ASP A 41 -10.00 17.09 -17.87
C ASP A 41 -10.56 17.81 -19.11
N GLN A 42 -11.37 17.14 -19.92
CA GLN A 42 -12.11 17.77 -21.02
C GLN A 42 -13.10 18.85 -20.52
N SER A 43 -13.79 18.59 -19.40
CA SER A 43 -14.69 19.56 -18.77
C SER A 43 -13.94 20.79 -18.24
N LEU A 44 -12.73 20.61 -17.71
CA LEU A 44 -11.84 21.69 -17.26
C LEU A 44 -11.32 22.52 -18.44
N GLN A 45 -10.96 21.89 -19.56
CA GLN A 45 -10.56 22.59 -20.79
C GLN A 45 -11.72 23.41 -21.37
N GLY A 46 -12.93 22.83 -21.45
CA GLY A 46 -14.12 23.56 -21.88
C GLY A 46 -14.46 24.73 -20.95
N LEU A 47 -14.38 24.54 -19.64
CA LEU A 47 -14.56 25.61 -18.66
C LEU A 47 -13.54 26.74 -18.83
N ALA A 48 -12.27 26.42 -19.09
CA ALA A 48 -11.24 27.42 -19.36
C ALA A 48 -11.53 28.22 -20.64
N GLN A 49 -12.02 27.57 -21.70
CA GLN A 49 -12.43 28.25 -22.93
C GLN A 49 -13.61 29.21 -22.70
N VAL A 50 -14.66 28.77 -22.01
CA VAL A 50 -15.83 29.64 -21.71
C VAL A 50 -15.47 30.79 -20.76
N LYS A 51 -14.58 30.56 -19.78
CA LYS A 51 -14.00 31.63 -18.96
C LYS A 51 -13.21 32.64 -19.80
N ALA A 52 -12.37 32.19 -20.73
CA ALA A 52 -11.62 33.06 -21.62
C ALA A 52 -12.54 33.91 -22.52
N ILE A 53 -13.65 33.33 -23.00
CA ILE A 53 -14.69 34.06 -23.73
C ILE A 53 -15.33 35.13 -22.82
N SER A 54 -15.78 34.80 -21.60
CA SER A 54 -16.35 35.81 -20.68
C SER A 54 -15.37 36.97 -20.40
N ILE A 55 -14.10 36.66 -20.12
CA ILE A 55 -13.05 37.66 -19.89
C ILE A 55 -12.88 38.57 -21.12
N ARG A 56 -12.89 38.01 -22.34
CA ARG A 56 -12.78 38.80 -23.58
C ARG A 56 -14.00 39.69 -23.78
N THR A 57 -15.21 39.15 -23.64
CA THR A 57 -16.47 39.91 -23.76
C THR A 57 -16.61 40.99 -22.69
N ARG A 58 -16.12 40.76 -21.47
CA ARG A 58 -16.10 41.78 -20.42
C ARG A 58 -15.09 42.90 -20.73
N LYS A 59 -13.96 42.59 -21.35
CA LYS A 59 -13.02 43.60 -21.87
C LYS A 59 -13.63 44.40 -23.02
N GLU A 60 -14.31 43.75 -23.96
CA GLU A 60 -15.05 44.40 -25.06
C GLU A 60 -16.12 45.38 -24.50
N TYR A 61 -16.92 44.93 -23.52
CA TYR A 61 -17.88 45.77 -22.79
C TYR A 61 -17.24 47.02 -22.18
N GLU A 62 -16.20 46.88 -21.37
CA GLU A 62 -15.54 48.03 -20.72
C GLU A 62 -14.88 48.95 -21.75
N GLN A 63 -14.35 48.44 -22.86
CA GLN A 63 -13.80 49.26 -23.96
C GLN A 63 -14.89 50.09 -24.66
N HIS A 64 -16.06 49.51 -24.95
CA HIS A 64 -17.18 50.25 -25.55
C HIS A 64 -17.79 51.28 -24.59
N LYS A 65 -17.89 50.94 -23.30
CA LYS A 65 -18.34 51.83 -22.21
C LYS A 65 -17.40 53.02 -22.00
N GLN A 66 -16.09 52.79 -22.02
CA GLN A 66 -15.08 53.85 -21.99
C GLN A 66 -15.16 54.74 -23.26
N ALA A 67 -15.29 54.13 -24.44
CA ALA A 67 -15.43 54.87 -25.70
C ALA A 67 -16.68 55.77 -25.72
N ALA A 68 -17.81 55.33 -25.15
CA ALA A 68 -18.99 56.18 -24.99
C ALA A 68 -18.70 57.42 -24.11
N GLY A 69 -18.05 57.22 -22.96
CA GLY A 69 -17.61 58.31 -22.09
C GLY A 69 -16.57 59.24 -22.72
N ASP A 70 -15.72 58.74 -23.62
CA ASP A 70 -14.78 59.56 -24.39
C ASP A 70 -15.49 60.43 -25.44
N TRP A 71 -16.49 59.89 -26.14
CA TRP A 71 -17.29 60.65 -27.10
C TRP A 71 -18.17 61.71 -26.41
N GLU A 72 -18.73 61.40 -25.25
CA GLU A 72 -19.42 62.37 -24.39
C GLU A 72 -18.49 63.52 -23.97
N ARG A 73 -17.29 63.21 -23.44
CA ARG A 73 -16.30 64.23 -23.07
C ARG A 73 -15.87 65.08 -24.25
N LYS A 74 -15.71 64.50 -25.45
CA LYS A 74 -15.42 65.25 -26.68
C LYS A 74 -16.56 66.18 -27.08
N ALA A 75 -17.82 65.75 -27.00
CA ALA A 75 -18.98 66.60 -27.30
C ALA A 75 -19.04 67.81 -26.35
N VAL A 76 -18.85 67.61 -25.04
CA VAL A 76 -18.80 68.71 -24.05
C VAL A 76 -17.66 69.68 -24.33
N LEU A 77 -16.46 69.18 -24.65
CA LEU A 77 -15.29 70.02 -24.97
C LEU A 77 -15.49 70.85 -26.25
N LEU A 78 -16.22 70.34 -27.25
CA LEU A 78 -16.55 71.09 -28.47
C LEU A 78 -17.48 72.28 -28.17
N LEU A 79 -18.53 72.04 -27.37
CA LEU A 79 -19.47 73.09 -26.94
C LEU A 79 -18.78 74.14 -26.05
N GLN A 80 -17.86 73.74 -25.17
CA GLN A 80 -17.05 74.67 -24.37
C GLN A 80 -16.11 75.53 -25.24
N LYS A 81 -15.58 74.99 -26.35
CA LYS A 81 -14.80 75.77 -27.32
C LYS A 81 -15.64 76.80 -28.07
N ALA A 82 -16.89 76.47 -28.41
CA ALA A 82 -17.83 77.44 -28.99
C ALA A 82 -18.14 78.58 -28.00
N GLN A 83 -18.46 78.25 -26.75
CA GLN A 83 -18.74 79.23 -25.69
C GLN A 83 -17.55 80.17 -25.38
N SER A 84 -16.32 79.70 -25.62
CA SER A 84 -15.09 80.51 -25.46
C SER A 84 -14.61 81.18 -26.75
N GLY A 85 -15.38 81.11 -27.85
CA GLY A 85 -15.02 81.71 -29.14
C GLY A 85 -13.83 81.06 -29.85
N GLN A 86 -13.41 79.87 -29.42
CA GLN A 86 -12.28 79.12 -30.00
C GLN A 86 -12.68 78.23 -31.19
N LEU A 87 -13.98 78.13 -31.46
CA LEU A 87 -14.58 77.35 -32.54
C LEU A 87 -15.88 78.03 -32.97
N ASP A 88 -16.22 77.99 -34.26
CA ASP A 88 -17.52 78.44 -34.74
C ASP A 88 -18.67 77.62 -34.10
N THR A 89 -19.80 78.27 -33.80
CA THR A 89 -20.92 77.62 -33.11
C THR A 89 -21.58 76.54 -33.96
N ALA A 90 -21.80 76.79 -35.26
CA ALA A 90 -22.44 75.83 -36.15
C ALA A 90 -21.53 74.63 -36.45
N GLU A 91 -20.22 74.83 -36.58
CA GLU A 91 -19.26 73.72 -36.67
C GLU A 91 -19.15 72.94 -35.34
N ALA A 92 -19.15 73.62 -34.19
CA ALA A 92 -19.14 72.97 -32.89
C ALA A 92 -20.37 72.08 -32.67
N ASP A 93 -21.57 72.58 -32.98
CA ASP A 93 -22.83 71.83 -32.86
C ASP A 93 -22.85 70.62 -33.82
N ARG A 94 -22.34 70.78 -35.05
CA ARG A 94 -22.18 69.69 -36.03
C ARG A 94 -21.26 68.59 -35.49
N LEU A 95 -20.08 68.96 -34.98
CA LEU A 95 -19.10 68.01 -34.46
C LEU A 95 -19.54 67.37 -33.14
N ALA A 96 -20.22 68.12 -32.26
CA ALA A 96 -20.80 67.61 -31.02
C ALA A 96 -21.92 66.61 -31.31
N THR A 97 -22.77 66.86 -32.31
CA THR A 97 -23.80 65.93 -32.78
C THR A 97 -23.18 64.64 -33.33
N GLU A 98 -22.11 64.73 -34.13
CA GLU A 98 -21.39 63.55 -34.61
C GLU A 98 -20.74 62.74 -33.46
N ALA A 99 -20.18 63.43 -32.47
CA ALA A 99 -19.65 62.79 -31.27
C ALA A 99 -20.76 62.10 -30.44
N LEU A 100 -21.94 62.71 -30.27
CA LEU A 100 -23.07 62.09 -29.58
C LEU A 100 -23.62 60.87 -30.35
N ASN A 101 -23.65 60.91 -31.68
CA ASN A 101 -23.98 59.72 -32.49
C ASN A 101 -22.98 58.57 -32.27
N LYS A 102 -21.68 58.89 -32.11
CA LYS A 102 -20.63 57.90 -31.78
C LYS A 102 -20.69 57.42 -30.33
N LYS A 103 -21.12 58.26 -29.39
CA LYS A 103 -21.47 57.86 -28.00
C LYS A 103 -22.58 56.80 -28.04
N GLU A 104 -23.66 57.07 -28.76
CA GLU A 104 -24.83 56.19 -28.83
C GLU A 104 -24.48 54.81 -29.44
N GLN A 105 -23.75 54.78 -30.55
CA GLN A 105 -23.25 53.54 -31.15
C GLN A 105 -22.37 52.73 -30.17
N ALA A 106 -21.50 53.40 -29.41
CA ALA A 106 -20.67 52.75 -28.41
C ALA A 106 -21.48 52.26 -27.19
N ALA A 107 -22.52 52.99 -26.77
CA ALA A 107 -23.42 52.58 -25.70
C ALA A 107 -24.27 51.37 -26.08
N GLN A 108 -24.79 51.32 -27.31
CA GLN A 108 -25.52 50.16 -27.85
C GLN A 108 -24.63 48.91 -27.94
N ALA A 109 -23.38 49.08 -28.38
CA ALA A 109 -22.39 48.00 -28.36
C ALA A 109 -22.13 47.51 -26.92
N ALA A 110 -21.91 48.43 -25.97
CA ALA A 110 -21.72 48.07 -24.56
C ALA A 110 -22.91 47.30 -24.00
N ALA A 111 -24.16 47.76 -24.19
CA ALA A 111 -25.35 47.06 -23.72
C ALA A 111 -25.50 45.64 -24.33
N SER A 112 -25.11 45.46 -25.59
CA SER A 112 -25.05 44.13 -26.24
C SER A 112 -24.03 43.21 -25.57
N HIS A 113 -22.79 43.70 -25.36
CA HIS A 113 -21.74 42.92 -24.69
C HIS A 113 -22.05 42.66 -23.20
N GLU A 114 -22.71 43.57 -22.49
CA GLU A 114 -23.15 43.40 -21.09
C GLU A 114 -24.11 42.20 -20.94
N LYS A 115 -25.07 42.08 -21.85
CA LYS A 115 -25.98 40.93 -21.93
C LYS A 115 -25.22 39.62 -22.20
N MET A 116 -24.21 39.66 -23.07
CA MET A 116 -23.35 38.50 -23.33
C MET A 116 -22.48 38.12 -22.13
N VAL A 117 -21.93 39.09 -21.37
CA VAL A 117 -21.18 38.83 -20.11
C VAL A 117 -22.09 38.10 -19.12
N SER A 118 -23.31 38.60 -18.88
CA SER A 118 -24.27 37.96 -17.97
C SER A 118 -24.62 36.52 -18.39
N GLN A 119 -24.82 36.29 -19.69
CA GLN A 119 -25.05 34.94 -20.24
C GLN A 119 -23.82 34.03 -20.10
N ASN A 120 -22.61 34.54 -20.33
CA ASN A 120 -21.37 33.78 -20.22
C ASN A 120 -21.05 33.43 -18.77
N ASP A 121 -21.22 34.37 -17.83
CA ASP A 121 -20.98 34.12 -16.40
C ASP A 121 -21.97 33.11 -15.80
N SER A 122 -23.24 33.12 -16.26
CA SER A 122 -24.21 32.07 -15.92
C SER A 122 -23.78 30.67 -16.43
N GLN A 123 -23.13 30.60 -17.59
CA GLN A 123 -22.60 29.35 -18.14
C GLN A 123 -21.34 28.89 -17.38
N VAL A 124 -20.42 29.80 -17.08
CA VAL A 124 -19.23 29.53 -16.26
C VAL A 124 -19.63 28.94 -14.91
N ALA A 125 -20.54 29.57 -14.17
CA ALA A 125 -20.98 29.10 -12.85
C ALA A 125 -21.60 27.68 -12.91
N LYS A 126 -22.43 27.40 -13.93
CA LYS A 126 -23.00 26.06 -14.15
C LYS A 126 -21.93 25.02 -14.47
N MET A 127 -20.93 25.38 -15.29
CA MET A 127 -19.81 24.50 -15.62
C MET A 127 -18.91 24.24 -14.40
N GLU A 128 -18.66 25.25 -13.56
CA GLU A 128 -17.93 25.10 -12.29
C GLU A 128 -18.64 24.14 -11.33
N GLN A 129 -19.96 24.31 -11.15
CA GLN A 129 -20.77 23.41 -10.33
C GLN A 129 -20.73 21.96 -10.86
N ASN A 130 -20.77 21.79 -12.19
CA ASN A 130 -20.69 20.47 -12.83
C ASN A 130 -19.31 19.83 -12.68
N VAL A 131 -18.22 20.59 -12.88
CA VAL A 131 -16.84 20.16 -12.66
C VAL A 131 -16.60 19.76 -11.20
N GLN A 132 -17.09 20.56 -10.24
CA GLN A 132 -16.93 20.25 -8.81
C GLN A 132 -17.74 19.00 -8.40
N ARG A 133 -18.92 18.81 -8.98
CA ARG A 133 -19.72 17.59 -8.81
C ARG A 133 -19.01 16.35 -9.39
N LEU A 134 -18.44 16.45 -10.59
CA LEU A 134 -17.63 15.37 -11.18
C LEU A 134 -16.41 15.02 -10.30
N LYS A 135 -15.66 16.03 -9.82
CA LYS A 135 -14.54 15.81 -8.87
C LYS A 135 -14.97 15.06 -7.61
N SER A 136 -16.10 15.45 -7.02
CA SER A 136 -16.66 14.80 -5.83
C SER A 136 -17.02 13.34 -6.12
N GLN A 137 -17.73 13.07 -7.22
CA GLN A 137 -18.11 11.71 -7.63
C GLN A 137 -16.88 10.83 -7.93
N ILE A 138 -15.85 11.35 -8.61
CA ILE A 138 -14.60 10.62 -8.86
C ILE A 138 -13.94 10.21 -7.55
N SER A 139 -13.81 11.14 -6.58
CA SER A 139 -13.23 10.85 -5.27
C SER A 139 -14.05 9.81 -4.48
N GLN A 140 -15.38 9.83 -4.58
CA GLN A 140 -16.25 8.79 -4.00
C GLN A 140 -15.95 7.42 -4.62
N TRP A 141 -15.98 7.30 -5.95
CA TRP A 141 -15.69 6.06 -6.65
C TRP A 141 -14.27 5.54 -6.40
N GLU A 142 -13.26 6.41 -6.25
CA GLU A 142 -11.89 6.01 -5.89
C GLU A 142 -11.82 5.37 -4.49
N ASN A 143 -12.53 5.94 -3.51
CA ASN A 143 -12.59 5.39 -2.16
C ASN A 143 -13.38 4.08 -2.09
N GLU A 144 -14.47 3.97 -2.86
CA GLU A 144 -15.22 2.72 -3.01
C GLU A 144 -14.38 1.64 -3.70
N ALA A 145 -13.73 1.94 -4.81
CA ALA A 145 -12.85 1.00 -5.52
C ALA A 145 -11.69 0.52 -4.63
N LYS A 146 -11.07 1.40 -3.84
CA LYS A 146 -10.06 1.03 -2.84
C LYS A 146 -10.62 0.08 -1.78
N THR A 147 -11.86 0.32 -1.33
CA THR A 147 -12.55 -0.53 -0.33
C THR A 147 -12.91 -1.89 -0.91
N LEU A 148 -13.42 -1.94 -2.15
CA LEU A 148 -13.75 -3.17 -2.86
C LEU A 148 -12.49 -4.02 -3.13
N LYS A 149 -11.38 -3.39 -3.56
CA LYS A 149 -10.06 -4.05 -3.70
C LYS A 149 -9.59 -4.71 -2.40
N ALA A 150 -9.69 -4.00 -1.28
CA ALA A 150 -9.32 -4.53 0.03
C ALA A 150 -10.21 -5.73 0.42
N ARG A 151 -11.53 -5.62 0.25
CA ARG A 151 -12.48 -6.71 0.53
C ARG A 151 -12.26 -7.93 -0.37
N ALA A 152 -12.00 -7.72 -1.65
CA ALA A 152 -11.69 -8.79 -2.60
C ALA A 152 -10.42 -9.55 -2.19
N LYS A 153 -9.33 -8.84 -1.86
CA LYS A 153 -8.08 -9.47 -1.41
C LYS A 153 -8.23 -10.24 -0.09
N VAL A 154 -9.05 -9.73 0.84
CA VAL A 154 -9.39 -10.47 2.09
C VAL A 154 -10.21 -11.73 1.76
N SER A 155 -11.22 -11.62 0.90
CA SER A 155 -12.05 -12.75 0.47
C SER A 155 -11.23 -13.82 -0.26
N GLU A 156 -10.30 -13.43 -1.14
CA GLU A 156 -9.36 -14.31 -1.81
C GLU A 156 -8.46 -15.05 -0.80
N ALA A 157 -7.87 -14.33 0.16
CA ALA A 157 -7.04 -14.90 1.21
C ALA A 157 -7.83 -15.90 2.09
N SER A 158 -9.02 -15.53 2.56
CA SER A 158 -9.91 -16.42 3.31
C SER A 158 -10.36 -17.64 2.48
N SER A 159 -10.67 -17.46 1.20
CA SER A 159 -11.01 -18.56 0.29
C SER A 159 -9.83 -19.51 0.10
N LYS A 160 -8.61 -18.99 -0.03
CA LYS A 160 -7.38 -19.78 -0.12
C LYS A 160 -7.11 -20.57 1.17
N ILE A 161 -7.21 -19.93 2.34
CA ILE A 161 -7.05 -20.59 3.64
C ILE A 161 -8.10 -21.68 3.82
N ASN A 162 -9.38 -21.40 3.54
CA ASN A 162 -10.46 -22.38 3.67
C ASN A 162 -10.32 -23.55 2.69
N LYS A 163 -9.85 -23.31 1.46
CA LYS A 163 -9.51 -24.38 0.50
C LYS A 163 -8.33 -25.23 0.99
N GLN A 164 -7.29 -24.62 1.56
CA GLN A 164 -6.18 -25.35 2.14
C GLN A 164 -6.65 -26.19 3.34
N LEU A 165 -7.45 -25.63 4.25
CA LEU A 165 -8.01 -26.34 5.40
C LEU A 165 -8.92 -27.50 4.98
N ALA A 166 -9.79 -27.31 3.98
CA ALA A 166 -10.60 -28.38 3.40
C ALA A 166 -9.80 -29.41 2.58
N SER A 167 -8.55 -29.11 2.22
CA SER A 167 -7.61 -30.06 1.59
C SER A 167 -6.75 -30.80 2.61
N ILE A 168 -6.75 -30.37 3.88
CA ILE A 168 -6.20 -31.14 5.00
C ILE A 168 -7.29 -32.12 5.43
N ASP A 169 -7.42 -33.20 4.64
CA ASP A 169 -8.23 -34.34 5.05
C ASP A 169 -7.59 -34.96 6.31
N SER A 170 -8.39 -35.13 7.37
CA SER A 170 -7.96 -35.77 8.62
C SER A 170 -7.44 -37.18 8.36
N SER A 171 -7.98 -37.90 7.37
CA SER A 171 -7.46 -39.17 6.86
C SER A 171 -5.98 -39.07 6.47
N SER A 172 -5.60 -38.04 5.69
CA SER A 172 -4.22 -37.85 5.22
C SER A 172 -3.24 -37.50 6.35
N THR A 173 -3.73 -36.81 7.38
CA THR A 173 -2.92 -36.41 8.55
C THR A 173 -2.75 -37.57 9.52
N VAL A 174 -3.80 -38.35 9.78
CA VAL A 174 -3.73 -39.58 10.58
C VAL A 174 -2.82 -40.60 9.89
N ALA A 175 -2.97 -40.84 8.60
CA ALA A 175 -2.11 -41.75 7.85
C ALA A 175 -0.64 -41.29 7.76
N MET A 176 -0.35 -39.99 7.93
CA MET A 176 1.02 -39.50 8.08
C MET A 176 1.56 -39.76 9.50
N LEU A 177 0.72 -39.58 10.53
CA LEU A 177 1.07 -39.85 11.93
C LEU A 177 1.28 -41.35 12.19
N GLU A 178 0.44 -42.22 11.64
CA GLU A 178 0.62 -43.69 11.69
C GLU A 178 1.95 -44.09 11.04
N ARG A 179 2.26 -43.60 9.82
CA ARG A 179 3.55 -43.86 9.17
C ARG A 179 4.76 -43.32 9.93
N MET A 180 4.59 -42.29 10.76
CA MET A 180 5.64 -41.83 11.68
C MET A 180 5.74 -42.74 12.90
N LYS A 181 4.61 -43.19 13.48
CA LYS A 181 4.55 -44.15 14.58
C LYS A 181 5.19 -45.49 14.19
N ASP A 182 4.75 -46.11 13.10
CA ASP A 182 5.29 -47.38 12.58
C ASP A 182 6.82 -47.29 12.36
N LYS A 183 7.29 -46.11 11.92
CA LYS A 183 8.72 -45.87 11.69
C LYS A 183 9.50 -45.64 12.98
N VAL A 184 8.90 -45.03 14.00
CA VAL A 184 9.50 -44.91 15.34
C VAL A 184 9.56 -46.28 16.00
N GLU A 185 8.47 -47.06 16.00
CA GLU A 185 8.45 -48.43 16.54
C GLU A 185 9.46 -49.34 15.80
N SER A 186 9.60 -49.19 14.48
CA SER A 186 10.65 -49.89 13.71
C SER A 186 12.08 -49.42 14.03
N GLN A 187 12.27 -48.19 14.52
CA GLN A 187 13.58 -47.69 14.97
C GLN A 187 13.87 -48.09 16.42
N GLU A 188 12.85 -48.14 17.27
CA GLU A 188 12.92 -48.64 18.65
C GLU A 188 13.23 -50.14 18.65
N ALA A 189 12.52 -50.96 17.86
CA ALA A 189 12.81 -52.39 17.73
C ALA A 189 14.20 -52.68 17.12
N LEU A 190 14.73 -51.80 16.25
CA LEU A 190 16.11 -51.89 15.79
C LEU A 190 17.11 -51.51 16.90
N ALA A 191 16.82 -50.49 17.71
CA ALA A 191 17.65 -50.10 18.83
C ALA A 191 17.66 -51.16 19.96
N GLU A 192 16.51 -51.76 20.25
CA GLU A 192 16.35 -52.91 21.15
C GLU A 192 17.16 -54.10 20.62
N SER A 193 17.05 -54.42 19.33
CA SER A 193 17.89 -55.45 18.70
C SER A 193 19.39 -55.14 18.75
N TYR A 194 19.82 -53.87 18.73
CA TYR A 194 21.23 -53.51 18.97
C TYR A 194 21.64 -53.62 20.44
N GLY A 195 20.70 -53.46 21.38
CA GLY A 195 20.89 -53.76 22.81
C GLY A 195 21.04 -55.26 23.06
N ASP A 196 20.13 -56.08 22.52
CA ASP A 196 20.22 -57.54 22.57
C ASP A 196 21.52 -58.06 21.90
N ILE A 197 21.98 -57.40 20.83
CA ILE A 197 23.27 -57.71 20.19
C ILE A 197 24.46 -57.32 21.07
N ALA A 198 24.33 -56.33 21.97
CA ALA A 198 25.38 -56.04 22.95
C ALA A 198 25.45 -57.13 24.04
N ASP A 199 24.31 -57.53 24.61
CA ASP A 199 24.25 -58.62 25.60
C ASP A 199 24.59 -60.00 24.99
N ALA A 200 24.30 -60.21 23.70
CA ALA A 200 24.69 -61.42 22.97
C ALA A 200 26.15 -61.43 22.47
N ASN A 201 26.92 -60.35 22.67
CA ASN A 201 28.35 -60.28 22.35
C ASN A 201 29.25 -60.14 23.59
N VAL A 202 28.79 -60.60 24.76
CA VAL A 202 29.71 -60.98 25.85
C VAL A 202 30.65 -62.06 25.30
N SER A 203 31.91 -61.72 25.07
CA SER A 203 32.87 -62.69 24.51
C SER A 203 33.06 -63.85 25.48
N VAL A 204 33.43 -65.02 24.95
CA VAL A 204 33.95 -66.14 25.76
C VAL A 204 35.13 -65.66 26.63
N ASP A 205 35.93 -64.70 26.15
CA ASP A 205 37.00 -64.06 26.93
C ASP A 205 36.48 -63.30 28.16
N GLU A 206 35.27 -62.75 28.10
CA GLU A 206 34.66 -61.93 29.15
C GLU A 206 33.94 -62.81 30.17
N GLU A 207 33.31 -63.91 29.75
CA GLU A 207 32.95 -65.01 30.65
C GLU A 207 34.18 -65.61 31.35
N ILE A 208 35.29 -65.84 30.63
CA ILE A 208 36.54 -66.36 31.20
C ILE A 208 37.09 -65.41 32.27
N ASN A 209 37.17 -64.10 32.00
CA ASN A 209 37.65 -63.13 32.99
C ASN A 209 36.73 -63.07 34.23
N LYS A 210 35.41 -63.18 34.02
CA LYS A 210 34.40 -63.22 35.10
C LYS A 210 34.46 -64.52 35.92
N ALA A 211 34.85 -65.64 35.31
CA ALA A 211 35.02 -66.94 35.95
C ALA A 211 36.38 -67.11 36.66
N ILE A 212 37.46 -66.48 36.17
CA ILE A 212 38.79 -66.50 36.79
C ILE A 212 38.82 -65.61 38.05
N GLY A 213 38.18 -64.44 37.99
CA GLY A 213 38.00 -63.54 39.14
C GLY A 213 39.28 -62.81 39.60
N PRO A 214 39.14 -61.73 40.40
CA PRO A 214 40.26 -60.88 40.81
C PRO A 214 41.08 -61.47 41.97
N GLY A 215 41.77 -62.59 41.71
CA GLY A 215 42.98 -63.00 42.44
C GLY A 215 42.79 -63.74 43.78
N SER A 216 42.77 -65.08 43.73
CA SER A 216 43.28 -65.91 44.82
C SER A 216 44.69 -66.38 44.46
N GLY A 217 45.71 -65.96 45.22
CA GLY A 217 47.11 -66.00 44.77
C GLY A 217 47.87 -67.27 45.16
N SER A 218 48.70 -67.77 44.23
CA SER A 218 49.89 -68.58 44.54
C SER A 218 50.96 -68.50 43.43
N SER A 219 51.45 -67.29 43.17
CA SER A 219 52.60 -67.02 42.28
C SER A 219 53.78 -66.35 43.00
N SER A 220 53.71 -66.27 44.34
CA SER A 220 54.78 -65.85 45.27
C SER A 220 55.87 -66.93 45.44
N LEU A 221 56.32 -67.50 44.32
CA LEU A 221 57.49 -68.38 44.20
C LEU A 221 58.30 -68.01 42.96
N ALA A 222 57.63 -67.88 41.80
CA ALA A 222 58.23 -67.20 40.64
C ALA A 222 58.57 -65.73 40.96
N LEU A 223 57.80 -65.09 41.86
CA LEU A 223 58.14 -63.79 42.43
C LEU A 223 59.14 -63.86 43.59
N GLU A 224 59.39 -65.01 44.24
CA GLU A 224 60.51 -65.20 45.19
C GLU A 224 61.85 -65.40 44.45
N GLU A 225 61.84 -65.92 43.22
CA GLU A 225 63.02 -66.06 42.36
C GLU A 225 63.24 -64.91 41.36
N LEU A 226 62.20 -64.25 40.83
CA LEU A 226 62.35 -63.13 39.87
C LEU A 226 62.10 -61.73 40.46
N LYS A 227 61.26 -61.58 41.51
CA LYS A 227 61.80 -60.92 42.72
C LYS A 227 62.47 -62.09 43.51
N GLU A 228 62.46 -62.25 44.81
CA GLU A 228 62.34 -61.16 45.72
C GLU A 228 63.46 -60.05 45.45
N LYS A 229 64.04 -59.99 44.19
CA LYS A 229 64.62 -58.92 43.26
C LYS A 229 63.85 -58.13 42.06
N MET A 230 62.51 -58.16 41.73
CA MET A 230 61.61 -57.11 41.04
C MET A 230 60.60 -56.12 41.82
N ARG A 231 59.84 -56.43 42.91
CA ARG A 231 58.98 -55.62 43.90
C ARG A 231 59.55 -54.65 45.02
N LEU A 232 60.57 -55.00 45.84
CA LEU A 232 61.51 -54.17 46.70
C LEU A 232 61.94 -52.84 46.03
N GLY A 233 61.12 -51.79 46.13
CA GLY A 233 61.16 -50.70 45.15
C GLY A 233 60.24 -51.03 43.97
N ALA A 234 59.15 -50.29 43.74
CA ALA A 234 58.69 -49.09 44.45
C ALA A 234 57.15 -49.10 44.58
N GLY A 235 56.49 -48.37 45.50
CA GLY A 235 56.78 -46.99 45.86
C GLY A 235 56.26 -46.09 44.72
N SER A 236 54.95 -45.84 44.64
CA SER A 236 54.20 -44.85 45.42
C SER A 236 54.16 -43.46 44.75
N SER A 237 52.95 -42.88 44.73
CA SER A 237 52.63 -41.44 44.55
C SER A 237 52.96 -40.76 43.21
N THR A 238 52.41 -39.53 43.05
CA THR A 238 52.83 -38.47 42.11
C THR A 238 52.32 -38.67 40.65
N GLU A 239 51.19 -38.07 40.25
CA GLU A 239 51.05 -36.71 39.60
C GLU A 239 51.43 -36.73 38.09
N GLU A 240 51.17 -35.77 37.18
CA GLU A 240 50.28 -34.58 37.02
C GLU A 240 50.06 -34.44 35.46
N ASN A 241 49.17 -33.66 34.82
CA ASN A 241 48.09 -32.70 35.16
C ASN A 241 47.21 -32.48 33.89
N LYS A 242 46.00 -31.91 34.04
CA LYS A 242 45.27 -31.11 33.00
C LYS A 242 44.86 -31.81 31.69
N ALA A 243 43.96 -31.27 30.86
CA ALA A 243 43.05 -30.09 30.93
C ALA A 243 41.77 -30.47 30.14
N THR A 244 40.52 -30.24 30.57
CA THR A 244 39.77 -28.97 30.77
C THR A 244 39.74 -28.06 29.54
N GLY A 245 38.59 -27.58 29.02
CA GLY A 245 37.19 -27.70 29.50
C GLY A 245 36.18 -27.60 28.34
N SER A 246 34.87 -27.70 28.62
CA SER A 246 33.94 -26.56 28.85
C SER A 246 33.61 -25.77 27.56
N ASP A 247 32.39 -25.33 27.29
CA ASP A 247 31.16 -25.19 28.10
C ASP A 247 29.96 -25.05 27.09
N ASN A 248 28.69 -25.45 27.26
CA ASN A 248 27.70 -25.35 28.35
C ASN A 248 27.46 -23.90 28.85
N THR A 249 26.26 -23.34 28.95
CA THR A 249 24.89 -23.88 28.85
C THR A 249 23.88 -22.74 28.56
N ASP A 250 22.67 -23.13 28.18
CA ASP A 250 21.38 -22.47 28.52
C ASP A 250 21.00 -21.09 27.93
N SER A 251 19.67 -20.92 27.91
CA SER A 251 18.87 -19.73 27.72
C SER A 251 18.85 -18.81 28.96
N GLY A 252 18.38 -17.57 28.78
CA GLY A 252 18.16 -16.65 29.89
C GLY A 252 17.15 -15.55 29.52
N GLN A 253 16.03 -15.50 30.23
CA GLN A 253 15.00 -14.46 30.03
C GLN A 253 15.41 -13.15 30.75
N MET A 254 15.02 -11.99 30.21
CA MET A 254 15.30 -10.70 30.84
C MET A 254 14.57 -10.58 32.20
N SER A 255 15.32 -10.30 33.27
CA SER A 255 14.75 -9.97 34.57
C SER A 255 14.14 -8.56 34.56
N GLU A 256 12.93 -8.42 35.09
CA GLU A 256 12.21 -7.14 35.23
C GLU A 256 13.01 -6.12 36.06
N LEU A 257 13.87 -6.58 36.98
CA LEU A 257 14.72 -5.74 37.83
C LEU A 257 15.68 -4.84 37.03
N ASP A 258 16.15 -5.27 35.86
CA ASP A 258 17.09 -4.46 35.07
C ASP A 258 16.39 -3.44 34.18
N LYS A 259 15.13 -3.69 33.77
CA LYS A 259 14.28 -2.67 33.15
C LYS A 259 13.93 -1.55 34.13
N LEU A 260 13.60 -1.91 35.38
CA LEU A 260 13.32 -0.95 36.46
C LEU A 260 14.53 -0.05 36.76
N LYS A 261 15.75 -0.61 36.81
CA LYS A 261 17.00 0.18 36.92
C LYS A 261 17.24 1.11 35.73
N GLN A 262 16.70 0.79 34.55
CA GLN A 262 16.87 1.62 33.34
C GLN A 262 15.88 2.78 33.28
N GLN A 263 14.73 2.69 33.96
CA GLN A 263 13.84 3.84 34.17
C GLN A 263 14.39 4.80 35.24
N LEU A 264 14.89 4.27 36.37
CA LEU A 264 15.47 5.04 37.49
C LEU A 264 16.86 5.66 37.23
N LYS A 265 17.24 5.85 35.96
CA LYS A 265 18.50 6.50 35.56
C LYS A 265 18.35 7.58 34.49
N ASN A 266 17.11 7.83 34.04
CA ASN A 266 16.74 8.86 33.06
C ASN A 266 15.59 9.76 33.58
N ASP A 267 15.46 9.89 34.91
CA ASP A 267 14.94 11.11 35.55
C ASP A 267 15.98 12.25 35.41
#